data_AF-A0A4P6DMX6-F1
#
_entry.id   AF-A0A4P6DMX6-F1
#
_cell.length_a   1.000
_cell.length_b   1.000
_cell.length_c   1.000
_cell.angle_alpha   90.00
_cell.angle_beta   90.00
_cell.angle_gamma   90.00
#
_symmetry.space_group_name_H-M   'P 1'
#
loop_
_entity.id
_entity.type
_entity.pdbx_description
1 polymer ?
#
loop_
_entity_poly.entity_id
_entity_poly.type
_entity_poly.pdbx_seq_one_letter_code
_entity_poly.pdbx_strand_id
1 'polypeptide(L)'
;KFIGYARSKLSVAELKEKCRQYMKVKDEELEKFDEFWSLNFYVAGSYDARRDFELLNQEISKFEVGRAANRLFYLALPPSVFESVTVHIRNTCMGV
;
A
#
# COMPACT_ATOMS: atom_id res chain seq x y z
N LYS A 1 6.72 -5.92 3.29
CA LYS A 1 6.65 -4.76 2.37
C LYS A 1 5.39 -3.97 2.69
N PHE A 2 5.40 -2.65 2.51
CA PHE A 2 4.25 -1.79 2.75
C PHE A 2 3.82 -1.16 1.42
N ILE A 3 2.54 -1.29 1.06
CA ILE A 3 2.02 -0.78 -0.22
C ILE A 3 0.85 0.14 0.08
N GLY A 4 1.02 1.43 -0.16
CA GLY A 4 -0.04 2.42 -0.09
C GLY A 4 -0.89 2.42 -1.36
N TYR A 5 -2.20 2.60 -1.20
CA TYR A 5 -3.15 2.65 -2.30
C TYR A 5 -4.18 3.75 -2.11
N ALA A 6 -4.25 4.71 -3.04
CA ALA A 6 -5.31 5.72 -3.06
C ALA A 6 -5.49 6.35 -4.44
N ARG A 7 -6.56 7.15 -4.60
CA ARG A 7 -6.86 7.85 -5.86
C ARG A 7 -5.80 8.89 -6.25
N SER A 8 -5.17 9.51 -5.26
CA SER A 8 -4.19 10.56 -5.48
C SER A 8 -2.92 10.01 -6.10
N LYS A 9 -2.37 10.70 -7.10
CA LYS A 9 -1.04 10.38 -7.65
C LYS A 9 0.01 10.99 -6.74
N LEU A 10 0.60 10.16 -5.88
CA LEU A 10 1.67 10.54 -4.96
C LEU A 10 2.87 9.61 -5.18
N SER A 11 4.05 10.12 -4.87
CA SER A 11 5.29 9.35 -4.77
C SER A 11 5.54 8.92 -3.32
N VAL A 12 6.37 7.89 -3.15
CA VAL A 12 6.83 7.45 -1.82
C VAL A 12 7.60 8.57 -1.10
N ALA A 13 8.35 9.40 -1.84
CA ALA A 13 9.06 10.56 -1.28
C ALA A 13 8.09 11.62 -0.72
N GLU A 14 6.99 11.93 -1.42
CA GLU A 14 5.98 12.85 -0.91
C GLU A 14 5.26 12.30 0.33
N LEU A 15 5.00 10.99 0.35
CA LEU A 15 4.43 10.33 1.54
C LEU A 15 5.40 10.38 2.72
N LYS A 16 6.69 10.12 2.47
CA LYS A 16 7.75 10.20 3.47
C LYS A 16 7.76 11.54 4.17
N GLU A 17 7.77 12.63 3.41
CA GLU A 17 7.78 13.99 3.97
C GLU A 17 6.49 14.31 4.73
N LYS A 18 5.32 13.93 4.20
CA LYS A 18 4.04 14.16 4.88
C LYS A 18 3.93 13.42 6.21
N CYS A 19 4.42 12.18 6.25
CA CYS A 19 4.37 11.33 7.43
C CYS A 19 5.44 11.66 8.47
N ARG A 20 6.60 12.21 8.06
CA ARG A 20 7.76 12.45 8.92
C ARG A 20 7.42 13.16 10.22
N GLN A 21 6.57 14.19 10.16
CA GLN A 21 6.14 14.97 11.33
C GLN A 21 5.39 14.15 12.40
N TYR A 22 4.75 13.04 12.02
CA TYR A 22 3.97 12.20 12.94
C TYR A 22 4.78 11.03 13.51
N MET A 23 5.94 10.71 12.93
CA MET A 23 6.74 9.54 13.28
C MET A 23 7.66 9.77 14.50
N LYS A 24 7.90 11.03 14.90
CA LYS A 24 8.73 11.40 16.08
C LYS A 24 10.11 10.72 16.09
N VAL A 25 10.72 10.59 14.91
CA VAL A 25 12.01 9.91 14.69
C VAL A 25 13.13 10.67 15.40
N LYS A 26 13.96 9.96 16.17
CA LYS A 26 15.19 10.49 16.77
C LYS A 26 16.38 10.35 15.82
N ASP A 27 17.45 11.11 16.07
CA ASP A 27 18.65 11.08 15.23
C ASP A 27 19.29 9.68 15.14
N GLU A 28 19.26 8.93 16.25
CA GLU A 28 19.73 7.53 16.34
C GLU A 28 18.89 6.52 15.53
N GLU A 29 17.71 6.92 15.05
CA GLU A 29 16.77 6.07 14.30
C GLU A 29 16.74 6.39 12.81
N LEU A 30 17.54 7.36 12.33
CA LEU A 30 17.50 7.82 10.93
C LEU A 30 17.80 6.71 9.93
N GLU A 31 18.74 5.82 10.23
CA GLU A 31 19.05 4.67 9.37
C GLU A 31 17.85 3.72 9.24
N LYS A 32 17.20 3.38 10.35
CA LYS A 32 15.98 2.56 10.36
C LYS A 32 14.80 3.24 9.67
N PHE A 33 14.71 4.57 9.79
CA PHE A 33 13.71 5.37 9.09
C PHE A 33 13.90 5.26 7.58
N ASP A 34 15.13 5.41 7.08
CA ASP A 34 15.43 5.27 5.66
C ASP A 34 15.23 3.83 5.18
N GLU A 35 15.62 2.83 5.96
CA GLU A 35 15.34 1.41 5.68
C GLU A 35 13.83 1.17 5.59
N PHE A 36 13.04 1.65 6.56
CA PHE A 36 11.59 1.52 6.53
C PHE A 36 10.99 2.09 5.24
N TRP A 37 11.39 3.30 4.85
CA TRP A 37 10.89 3.91 3.62
C TRP A 37 11.35 3.19 2.35
N SER A 38 12.50 2.50 2.36
CA SER A 38 12.92 1.62 1.26
C SER A 38 12.01 0.40 1.08
N LEU A 39 11.24 0.03 2.12
CA LEU A 39 10.27 -1.06 2.09
C LEU A 39 8.86 -0.60 1.70
N ASN A 40 8.64 0.71 1.48
CA ASN A 40 7.37 1.32 1.13
C ASN A 40 7.22 1.54 -0.37
N PHE A 41 6.04 1.21 -0.89
CA PHE A 41 5.65 1.35 -2.29
C PHE A 41 4.28 2.03 -2.35
N TYR A 42 3.92 2.58 -3.51
CA TYR A 42 2.66 3.27 -3.67
C TYR A 42 2.06 3.03 -5.06
N VAL A 43 0.76 2.76 -5.09
CA VAL A 43 -0.03 2.58 -6.31
C VAL A 43 -1.19 3.58 -6.28
N ALA A 44 -1.31 4.40 -7.32
CA ALA A 44 -2.46 5.27 -7.50
C ALA A 44 -3.57 4.52 -8.26
N GLY A 45 -4.80 4.54 -7.76
CA GLY A 45 -5.93 3.84 -8.36
C GLY A 45 -7.29 4.19 -7.73
N SER A 46 -8.36 3.92 -8.47
CA SER A 46 -9.74 4.14 -8.04
C SER A 46 -10.25 3.04 -7.09
N TYR A 47 -11.35 3.31 -6.39
CA TYR A 47 -11.95 2.32 -5.47
C TYR A 47 -13.07 1.49 -6.12
N ASP A 48 -13.41 1.80 -7.37
CA ASP A 48 -14.55 1.26 -8.13
C ASP A 48 -14.15 0.60 -9.45
N ALA A 49 -12.92 0.78 -9.95
CA ALA A 49 -12.45 0.09 -11.16
C ALA A 49 -11.63 -1.16 -10.83
N ARG A 50 -12.13 -2.33 -11.24
CA ARG A 50 -11.42 -3.61 -11.18
C ARG A 50 -10.00 -3.55 -11.72
N ARG A 51 -9.79 -2.87 -12.86
CA ARG A 51 -8.47 -2.74 -13.51
C ARG A 51 -7.42 -2.16 -12.56
N ASP A 52 -7.78 -1.21 -11.71
CA ASP A 52 -6.82 -0.58 -10.79
C ASP A 52 -6.41 -1.54 -9.66
N PHE A 53 -7.31 -2.43 -9.24
CA PHE A 53 -6.98 -3.50 -8.30
C PHE A 53 -6.15 -4.61 -8.96
N GLU A 54 -6.30 -4.87 -10.25
CA GLU A 54 -5.40 -5.77 -10.99
C GLU A 54 -3.96 -5.21 -11.03
N LEU A 55 -3.81 -3.89 -11.23
CA LEU A 55 -2.52 -3.20 -11.13
C LEU A 55 -1.95 -3.26 -9.70
N LEU A 56 -2.80 -3.08 -8.68
CA LEU A 56 -2.39 -3.26 -7.28
C LEU A 56 -1.90 -4.69 -7.01
N ASN A 57 -2.62 -5.71 -7.50
CA ASN A 57 -2.22 -7.10 -7.36
C ASN A 57 -0.87 -7.38 -8.04
N GLN A 58 -0.66 -6.85 -9.25
CA GLN A 58 0.62 -6.96 -9.94
C GLN A 58 1.75 -6.34 -9.12
N GLU A 59 1.53 -5.19 -8.48
CA GLU A 59 2.54 -4.58 -7.60
C GLU A 59 2.81 -5.44 -6.37
N ILE A 60 1.78 -5.96 -5.70
CA ILE A 60 1.93 -6.85 -4.54
C ILE A 60 2.77 -8.08 -4.92
N SER A 61 2.43 -8.74 -6.04
CA SER A 61 3.06 -9.99 -6.45
C SER A 61 4.53 -9.86 -6.86
N LYS A 62 5.03 -8.65 -7.19
CA LYS A 62 6.48 -8.43 -7.40
C LYS A 62 7.32 -8.77 -6.16
N PHE A 63 6.72 -8.73 -4.98
CA PHE A 63 7.43 -8.92 -3.72
C PHE A 63 7.18 -10.27 -3.07
N GLU A 64 6.31 -11.10 -3.64
CA GLU A 64 5.97 -12.41 -3.12
C GLU A 64 7.00 -13.43 -3.59
N VAL A 65 8.12 -13.51 -2.88
CA VAL A 65 9.20 -14.47 -3.17
C VAL A 65 8.94 -15.75 -2.40
N GLY A 66 8.56 -16.83 -3.08
CA GLY A 66 8.37 -18.15 -2.49
C GLY A 66 7.03 -18.80 -2.86
N ARG A 67 6.63 -19.83 -2.09
CA ARG A 67 5.39 -20.58 -2.33
C ARG A 67 4.11 -19.88 -1.89
N ALA A 68 4.19 -19.02 -0.88
CA ALA A 68 3.03 -18.32 -0.31
C ALA A 68 3.47 -17.02 0.39
N ALA A 69 2.58 -16.02 0.39
CA ALA A 69 2.75 -14.78 1.13
C ALA A 69 1.43 -14.39 1.81
N ASN A 70 1.53 -13.86 3.03
CA ASN A 70 0.38 -13.36 3.76
C ASN A 70 0.08 -11.92 3.35
N ARG A 71 -1.17 -11.64 2.98
CA ARG A 71 -1.64 -10.29 2.63
C ARG A 71 -2.55 -9.75 3.73
N LEU A 72 -2.28 -8.55 4.23
CA LEU A 72 -3.11 -7.85 5.20
C LEU A 72 -3.58 -6.52 4.62
N PHE A 73 -4.90 -6.37 4.42
CA PHE A 73 -5.49 -5.16 3.86
C PHE A 73 -6.04 -4.27 4.97
N TYR A 74 -5.46 -3.07 5.13
CA TYR A 74 -5.93 -2.06 6.08
C TYR A 74 -6.81 -1.02 5.37
N LEU A 75 -8.12 -1.03 5.64
CA LEU A 75 -9.10 -0.17 5.00
C LEU A 75 -9.22 1.19 5.69
N ALA A 76 -8.20 2.05 5.54
CA ALA A 76 -8.21 3.45 6.02
C ALA A 76 -9.11 4.36 5.16
N LEU A 77 -10.35 3.95 4.91
CA LEU A 77 -11.27 4.55 3.97
C LEU A 77 -12.61 4.91 4.66
N PRO A 78 -13.42 5.83 4.09
CA PRO A 78 -14.78 6.02 4.57
C PRO A 78 -15.64 4.77 4.29
N PRO A 79 -16.65 4.47 5.14
CA PRO A 79 -17.49 3.28 4.97
C PRO A 79 -18.20 3.19 3.62
N SER A 80 -18.49 4.32 2.97
CA SER A 80 -19.20 4.39 1.69
C SER A 80 -18.50 3.66 0.54
N VAL A 81 -17.20 3.34 0.65
CA VAL A 81 -16.45 2.60 -0.38
C VAL A 81 -16.07 1.17 0.03
N PHE A 82 -16.42 0.73 1.24
CA PHE A 82 -16.00 -0.57 1.77
C PHE A 82 -16.49 -1.75 0.92
N GLU A 83 -17.76 -1.71 0.50
CA GLU A 83 -18.33 -2.77 -0.32
C GLU A 83 -17.54 -2.93 -1.63
N SER A 84 -17.41 -1.85 -2.40
CA SER A 84 -16.68 -1.87 -3.67
C SER A 84 -15.24 -2.35 -3.47
N VAL A 85 -14.53 -1.82 -2.47
CA VAL A 85 -13.13 -2.17 -2.24
C VAL A 85 -12.97 -3.65 -1.85
N THR A 86 -13.81 -4.16 -0.95
CA THR A 86 -13.71 -5.56 -0.50
C THR A 86 -14.09 -6.55 -1.59
N VAL A 87 -15.09 -6.24 -2.43
CA VAL A 87 -15.43 -7.02 -3.63
C VAL A 87 -14.25 -7.11 -4.58
N HIS A 88 -13.60 -5.97 -4.87
CA HIS A 88 -12.45 -5.96 -5.77
C HIS A 88 -11.24 -6.68 -5.17
N ILE A 89 -10.91 -6.44 -3.89
CA ILE A 89 -9.83 -7.18 -3.19
C ILE A 89 -10.05 -8.69 -3.30
N ARG A 90 -11.27 -9.17 -3.00
CA ARG A 90 -11.60 -10.59 -3.09
C ARG A 90 -11.40 -11.15 -4.50
N ASN A 91 -11.81 -10.39 -5.51
CA ASN A 91 -11.83 -10.86 -6.90
C ASN A 91 -10.47 -10.77 -7.60
N THR A 92 -9.56 -9.92 -7.15
CA THR A 92 -8.30 -9.65 -7.88
C THR A 92 -7.04 -9.70 -7.03
N CYS A 93 -7.12 -9.51 -5.71
CA CYS A 93 -5.97 -9.30 -4.84
C CYS A 93 -5.81 -10.36 -3.75
N MET A 94 -6.50 -11.50 -3.83
CA MET A 94 -6.26 -12.60 -2.89
C MET A 94 -4.95 -13.31 -3.24
N GLY A 95 -4.17 -13.68 -2.21
CA GLY A 95 -2.95 -14.46 -2.38
C GLY A 95 -3.24 -15.85 -2.95
N VAL A 96 -2.21 -16.45 -3.56
CA VAL A 96 -2.22 -17.83 -4.08
C VAL A 96 -1.88 -18.80 -2.96
#